data_AF-A0A9X1P7C8-F1
#
_entry.id   AF-A0A9X1P7C8-F1
#
_cell.length_a   1.000
_cell.length_b   1.000
_cell.length_c   1.000
_cell.angle_alpha   90.00
_cell.angle_beta   90.00
_cell.angle_gamma   90.00
#
_symmetry.space_group_name_H-M   'P 1'
#
loop_
_entity.id
_entity.type
_entity.pdbx_description
1 polymer ?
#
loop_
_entity_poly.entity_id
_entity_poly.type
_entity_poly.pdbx_seq_one_letter_code
_entity_poly.pdbx_strand_id
1 'polypeptide(L)'
;MTYDLYYWPSIPGRGEYVRLVLEAAGADYRDMARLDAADGGGTAAMFEFIEGQRGALLPFAPPFLVAGELVLSQAPVIAAFLGERHGLAPDGEADRLFARAIAATTADFVAEAHDTHHPLGVSLYYEDQKAQAARRAEGFRAERMPKFLGWYEALVAANPAGHNWLVGNRMSYADLGLFQTVEGLRYAFPRRMQSLSESIPLVEALCKRVASSKRIATYLSSDRRLAFNEDGIFRHYPELDGA
;
A
#
# COMPACT_ATOMS: atom_id res chain seq x y z
N MET A 1 -8.37 -22.42 -2.16
CA MET A 1 -7.02 -22.21 -2.73
C MET A 1 -6.32 -21.23 -1.81
N THR A 2 -5.13 -21.56 -1.32
CA THR A 2 -4.36 -20.71 -0.41
C THR A 2 -3.31 -19.94 -1.20
N TYR A 3 -3.16 -18.65 -0.91
CA TYR A 3 -2.14 -17.78 -1.50
C TYR A 3 -0.89 -17.74 -0.64
N ASP A 4 0.29 -17.65 -1.25
CA ASP A 4 1.55 -17.41 -0.52
C ASP A 4 2.06 -16.02 -0.81
N LEU A 5 2.04 -15.15 0.19
CA LEU A 5 2.58 -13.79 0.11
C LEU A 5 4.00 -13.77 0.68
N TYR A 6 4.94 -13.23 -0.09
CA TYR A 6 6.32 -13.02 0.32
C TYR A 6 6.59 -11.53 0.44
N TYR A 7 6.85 -11.06 1.67
CA TYR A 7 7.22 -9.68 1.96
C TYR A 7 8.01 -9.58 3.26
N TRP A 8 8.72 -8.46 3.48
CA TRP A 8 9.47 -8.22 4.72
C TRP A 8 8.59 -8.43 5.97
N PRO A 9 9.08 -9.18 6.98
CA PRO A 9 8.23 -9.63 8.10
C PRO A 9 8.02 -8.58 9.20
N SER A 10 8.90 -7.58 9.27
CA SER A 10 8.92 -6.58 10.36
C SER A 10 8.24 -5.26 10.01
N ILE A 11 7.78 -5.09 8.76
CA ILE A 11 7.19 -3.84 8.28
C ILE A 11 5.89 -4.09 7.49
N PRO A 12 4.90 -3.18 7.55
CA PRO A 12 3.74 -3.25 6.67
C PRO A 12 4.17 -3.12 5.21
N GLY A 13 4.88 -2.02 4.92
CA GLY A 13 5.48 -1.70 3.64
C GLY A 13 4.55 -1.88 2.42
N ARG A 14 5.12 -2.30 1.29
CA ARG A 14 4.38 -2.55 0.04
C ARG A 14 3.51 -3.83 0.13
N GLY A 15 3.86 -4.77 1.00
CA GLY A 15 3.09 -5.99 1.23
C GLY A 15 1.71 -5.73 1.84
N GLU A 16 1.57 -4.65 2.61
CA GLU A 16 0.30 -4.30 3.26
C GLU A 16 -0.85 -4.03 2.27
N TYR A 17 -0.52 -3.47 1.10
CA TYR A 17 -1.48 -3.26 0.02
C TYR A 17 -2.07 -4.58 -0.49
N VAL A 18 -1.29 -5.66 -0.45
CA VAL A 18 -1.74 -7.01 -0.82
C VAL A 18 -2.52 -7.66 0.34
N ARG A 19 -2.00 -7.56 1.58
CA ARG A 19 -2.66 -8.10 2.78
C ARG A 19 -4.07 -7.56 2.94
N LEU A 20 -4.28 -6.26 2.76
CA LEU A 20 -5.60 -5.64 2.88
C LEU A 20 -6.61 -6.21 1.86
N VAL A 21 -6.17 -6.53 0.63
CA VAL A 21 -7.05 -7.15 -0.38
C VAL A 21 -7.38 -8.59 0.02
N LEU A 22 -6.39 -9.37 0.48
CA LEU A 22 -6.61 -10.74 0.96
C LEU A 22 -7.57 -10.77 2.16
N GLU A 23 -7.37 -9.88 3.13
CA GLU A 23 -8.18 -9.76 4.33
C GLU A 23 -9.61 -9.28 4.01
N ALA A 24 -9.78 -8.27 3.15
CA ALA A 24 -11.09 -7.85 2.67
C ALA A 24 -11.83 -8.98 1.93
N ALA A 25 -11.11 -9.76 1.12
CA ALA A 25 -11.65 -10.91 0.40
C ALA A 25 -12.01 -12.07 1.34
N GLY A 26 -11.43 -12.12 2.55
CA GLY A 26 -11.48 -13.29 3.41
C GLY A 26 -10.80 -14.49 2.76
N ALA A 27 -9.75 -14.24 1.98
CA ALA A 27 -9.01 -15.26 1.26
C ALA A 27 -7.97 -15.90 2.18
N ASP A 28 -7.87 -17.23 2.12
CA ASP A 28 -6.82 -17.96 2.84
C ASP A 28 -5.45 -17.61 2.24
N TYR A 29 -4.52 -17.18 3.09
CA TYR A 29 -3.15 -16.92 2.68
C TYR A 29 -2.13 -17.20 3.78
N ARG A 30 -0.89 -17.45 3.36
CA ARG A 30 0.29 -17.56 4.22
C ARG A 30 1.19 -16.36 3.99
N ASP A 31 1.60 -15.68 5.05
CA ASP A 31 2.62 -14.63 5.00
C ASP A 31 4.00 -15.28 5.20
N MET A 32 4.56 -15.79 4.11
CA MET A 32 5.62 -16.79 4.11
C MET A 32 6.87 -16.35 4.86
N ALA A 33 7.27 -15.09 4.68
CA ALA A 33 8.45 -14.56 5.36
C ALA A 33 8.25 -14.31 6.86
N ARG A 34 7.01 -14.39 7.36
CA ARG A 34 6.67 -14.35 8.80
C ARG A 34 6.49 -15.74 9.43
N LEU A 35 6.48 -16.80 8.62
CA LEU A 35 6.47 -18.18 9.12
C LEU A 35 7.87 -18.59 9.58
N ASP A 36 7.94 -19.61 10.43
CA ASP A 36 9.22 -20.19 10.86
C ASP A 36 9.95 -20.82 9.66
N ALA A 37 11.28 -20.75 9.67
CA ALA A 37 12.10 -21.40 8.66
C ALA A 37 11.90 -22.93 8.64
N ALA A 38 11.62 -23.54 9.80
CA ALA A 38 11.29 -24.95 9.93
C ALA A 38 10.00 -25.35 9.18
N ASP A 39 9.07 -24.40 9.01
CA ASP A 39 7.83 -24.58 8.25
C ASP A 39 8.00 -24.22 6.75
N GLY A 40 9.25 -24.02 6.29
CA GLY A 40 9.56 -23.58 4.93
C GLY A 40 9.32 -22.08 4.69
N GLY A 41 9.25 -21.29 5.78
CA GLY A 41 9.05 -19.85 5.77
C GLY A 41 10.32 -19.02 5.90
N GLY A 42 10.14 -17.80 6.42
CA GLY A 42 11.21 -16.85 6.69
C GLY A 42 11.71 -16.10 5.47
N THR A 43 12.62 -15.15 5.70
CA THR A 43 13.24 -14.36 4.63
C THR A 43 14.08 -15.21 3.69
N ALA A 44 14.61 -16.35 4.16
CA ALA A 44 15.31 -17.32 3.33
C ALA A 44 14.43 -17.84 2.19
N ALA A 45 13.22 -18.32 2.49
CA ALA A 45 12.28 -18.79 1.48
C ALA A 45 11.93 -17.71 0.43
N MET A 46 11.87 -16.45 0.86
CA MET A 46 11.68 -15.32 -0.05
C MET A 46 12.89 -15.11 -0.98
N PHE A 47 14.12 -15.16 -0.45
CA PHE A 47 15.33 -15.00 -1.25
C PHE A 47 15.56 -16.16 -2.22
N GLU A 48 15.22 -17.40 -1.85
CA GLU A 48 15.29 -18.54 -2.76
C GLU A 48 14.49 -18.31 -4.07
N PHE A 49 13.33 -17.64 -4.00
CA PHE A 49 12.56 -17.24 -5.19
C PHE A 49 13.29 -16.16 -6.00
N ILE A 50 13.76 -15.11 -5.34
CA ILE A 50 14.41 -13.96 -6.00
C ILE A 50 15.71 -14.38 -6.70
N GLU A 51 16.45 -15.31 -6.09
CA GLU A 51 17.70 -15.85 -6.61
C GLU A 51 17.49 -17.00 -7.63
N GLY A 52 16.25 -17.36 -7.92
CA GLY A 52 15.91 -18.35 -8.95
C GLY A 52 16.12 -19.80 -8.58
N GLN A 53 16.19 -20.07 -7.29
CA GLN A 53 16.27 -21.44 -6.75
C GLN A 53 14.91 -22.16 -6.81
N ARG A 54 13.83 -21.42 -7.09
CA ARG A 54 12.44 -21.94 -7.16
C ARG A 54 11.83 -21.94 -8.58
N GLY A 55 12.63 -21.68 -9.62
CA GLY A 55 12.21 -21.73 -11.02
C GLY A 55 12.54 -20.46 -11.81
N ALA A 56 12.08 -20.38 -13.07
CA ALA A 56 12.43 -19.30 -13.99
C ALA A 56 11.56 -18.03 -13.86
N LEU A 57 10.45 -18.10 -13.11
CA LEU A 57 9.59 -16.95 -12.83
C LEU A 57 10.15 -16.18 -11.63
N LEU A 58 11.11 -15.29 -11.89
CA LEU A 58 11.88 -14.57 -10.89
C LEU A 58 11.23 -13.23 -10.51
N PRO A 59 10.73 -13.06 -9.27
CA PRO A 59 10.38 -11.74 -8.77
C PRO A 59 11.63 -10.87 -8.67
N PHE A 60 11.56 -9.64 -9.17
CA PHE A 60 12.66 -8.67 -9.01
C PHE A 60 12.88 -8.29 -7.54
N ALA A 61 11.79 -8.11 -6.79
CA ALA A 61 11.79 -7.73 -5.39
C ALA A 61 10.42 -8.07 -4.75
N PRO A 62 10.34 -8.18 -3.41
CA PRO A 62 9.06 -8.28 -2.73
C PRO A 62 8.27 -6.95 -2.80
N PRO A 63 6.92 -6.99 -2.77
CA PRO A 63 6.10 -8.17 -2.59
C PRO A 63 5.92 -8.98 -3.89
N PHE A 64 5.82 -10.29 -3.71
CA PHE A 64 5.32 -11.20 -4.73
C PHE A 64 4.37 -12.23 -4.11
N LEU A 65 3.49 -12.78 -4.94
CA LEU A 65 2.45 -13.71 -4.57
C LEU A 65 2.54 -14.98 -5.41
N VAL A 66 2.48 -16.15 -4.77
CA VAL A 66 2.29 -17.43 -5.46
C VAL A 66 0.85 -17.89 -5.33
N ALA A 67 0.23 -18.24 -6.45
CA ALA A 67 -1.17 -18.67 -6.54
C ALA A 67 -1.29 -19.88 -7.49
N GLY A 68 -1.04 -21.09 -6.98
CA GLY A 68 -0.87 -22.27 -7.82
C GLY A 68 0.38 -22.15 -8.68
N GLU A 69 0.23 -22.20 -10.01
CA GLU A 69 1.34 -22.06 -10.96
C GLU A 69 1.71 -20.60 -11.26
N LEU A 70 0.95 -19.63 -10.75
CA LEU A 70 1.20 -18.21 -10.98
C LEU A 70 2.20 -17.66 -9.96
N VAL A 71 3.20 -16.92 -10.44
CA VAL A 71 4.05 -16.05 -9.64
C VAL A 71 3.81 -14.62 -10.10
N LEU A 72 3.25 -13.79 -9.22
CA LEU A 72 2.88 -12.40 -9.51
C LEU A 72 3.75 -11.46 -8.67
N SER A 73 4.30 -10.41 -9.27
CA SER A 73 5.10 -9.40 -8.59
C SER A 73 4.53 -8.01 -8.83
N GLN A 74 4.96 -7.04 -8.00
CA GLN A 74 4.43 -5.66 -7.93
C GLN A 74 3.08 -5.56 -7.23
N ALA A 75 3.03 -4.76 -6.15
CA ALA A 75 1.83 -4.62 -5.33
C ALA A 75 0.57 -4.23 -6.13
N PRO A 76 0.61 -3.26 -7.10
CA PRO A 76 -0.58 -2.93 -7.89
C PRO A 76 -1.09 -4.09 -8.76
N VAL A 77 -0.20 -4.89 -9.33
CA VAL A 77 -0.55 -6.03 -10.19
C VAL A 77 -1.19 -7.13 -9.34
N ILE A 78 -0.58 -7.45 -8.20
CA ILE A 78 -1.10 -8.45 -7.26
C ILE A 78 -2.46 -8.02 -6.71
N ALA A 79 -2.58 -6.77 -6.28
CA ALA A 79 -3.82 -6.22 -5.74
C ALA A 79 -4.96 -6.25 -6.77
N ALA A 80 -4.68 -5.88 -8.02
CA ALA A 80 -5.66 -5.96 -9.11
C ALA A 80 -6.08 -7.40 -9.40
N PHE A 81 -5.12 -8.34 -9.51
CA PHE A 81 -5.42 -9.75 -9.72
C PHE A 81 -6.32 -10.32 -8.62
N LEU A 82 -5.96 -10.08 -7.35
CA LEU A 82 -6.75 -10.55 -6.22
C LEU A 82 -8.12 -9.88 -6.18
N GLY A 83 -8.18 -8.58 -6.41
CA GLY A 83 -9.43 -7.85 -6.36
C GLY A 83 -10.41 -8.31 -7.45
N GLU A 84 -9.94 -8.49 -8.67
CA GLU A 84 -10.76 -9.02 -9.77
C GLU A 84 -11.23 -10.45 -9.52
N ARG A 85 -10.37 -11.28 -8.91
CA ARG A 85 -10.71 -12.67 -8.59
C ARG A 85 -11.72 -12.80 -7.46
N HIS A 86 -11.75 -11.85 -6.52
CA HIS A 86 -12.56 -11.92 -5.30
C HIS A 86 -13.66 -10.86 -5.21
N GLY A 87 -14.00 -10.20 -6.32
CA GLY A 87 -15.09 -9.22 -6.36
C GLY A 87 -14.78 -7.88 -5.69
N LEU A 88 -13.50 -7.58 -5.43
CA LEU A 88 -13.00 -6.28 -4.96
C LEU A 88 -12.42 -5.44 -6.11
N ALA A 89 -13.06 -5.48 -7.26
CA ALA A 89 -12.77 -4.64 -8.42
C ALA A 89 -14.08 -4.27 -9.12
N PRO A 90 -14.13 -3.20 -9.94
CA PRO A 90 -15.27 -2.93 -10.81
C PRO A 90 -15.53 -4.07 -11.82
N ASP A 91 -16.74 -4.14 -12.38
CA ASP A 91 -17.11 -5.20 -13.36
C ASP A 91 -16.65 -4.86 -14.78
N GLY A 92 -16.87 -3.61 -15.20
CA GLY A 92 -16.58 -3.16 -16.56
C GLY A 92 -15.10 -3.06 -16.86
N GLU A 93 -14.70 -3.39 -18.09
CA GLU A 93 -13.30 -3.35 -18.51
C GLU A 93 -12.67 -1.96 -18.35
N ALA A 94 -13.37 -0.90 -18.79
CA ALA A 94 -12.90 0.47 -18.67
C ALA A 94 -12.64 0.85 -17.20
N ASP A 95 -13.57 0.53 -16.31
CA ASP A 95 -13.46 0.82 -14.88
C ASP A 95 -12.35 -0.01 -14.21
N ARG A 96 -12.17 -1.27 -14.61
CA ARG A 96 -11.05 -2.10 -14.15
C ARG A 96 -9.70 -1.53 -14.58
N LEU A 97 -9.56 -1.14 -15.84
CA LEU A 97 -8.34 -0.51 -16.33
C LEU A 97 -8.06 0.80 -15.58
N PHE A 98 -9.10 1.59 -15.31
CA PHE A 98 -8.97 2.81 -14.54
C PHE A 98 -8.56 2.54 -13.08
N ALA A 99 -9.18 1.55 -12.41
CA ALA A 99 -8.78 1.15 -11.06
C ALA A 99 -7.33 0.63 -11.00
N ARG A 100 -6.85 -0.06 -12.04
CA ARG A 100 -5.43 -0.48 -12.14
C ARG A 100 -4.50 0.73 -12.28
N ALA A 101 -4.88 1.71 -13.09
CA ALA A 101 -4.13 2.96 -13.21
C ALA A 101 -4.06 3.70 -11.86
N ILE A 102 -5.16 3.75 -11.11
CA ILE A 102 -5.18 4.33 -9.76
C ILE A 102 -4.20 3.61 -8.83
N ALA A 103 -4.17 2.27 -8.83
CA ALA A 103 -3.23 1.52 -8.00
C ALA A 103 -1.76 1.76 -8.41
N ALA A 104 -1.47 1.93 -9.70
CA ALA A 104 -0.15 2.31 -10.17
C ALA A 104 0.24 3.72 -9.71
N THR A 105 -0.65 4.70 -9.85
CA THR A 105 -0.45 6.08 -9.33
C THR A 105 -0.29 6.09 -7.80
N THR A 106 -0.99 5.22 -7.08
CA THR A 106 -0.78 5.03 -5.63
C THR A 106 0.63 4.55 -5.35
N ALA A 107 1.16 3.61 -6.12
CA ALA A 107 2.53 3.12 -5.94
C ALA A 107 3.59 4.20 -6.18
N ASP A 108 3.35 5.14 -7.11
CA ASP A 108 4.20 6.32 -7.32
C ASP A 108 4.17 7.24 -6.09
N PHE A 109 2.98 7.53 -5.56
CA PHE A 109 2.84 8.37 -4.37
C PHE A 109 3.55 7.77 -3.14
N VAL A 110 3.43 6.45 -2.97
CA VAL A 110 4.10 5.70 -1.91
C VAL A 110 5.62 5.70 -2.09
N ALA A 111 6.11 5.64 -3.33
CA ALA A 111 7.54 5.78 -3.60
C ALA A 111 8.02 7.19 -3.25
N GLU A 112 7.27 8.24 -3.61
CA GLU A 112 7.62 9.61 -3.24
C GLU A 112 7.65 9.84 -1.72
N ALA A 113 6.73 9.19 -0.97
CA ALA A 113 6.73 9.23 0.49
C ALA A 113 7.96 8.52 1.10
N HIS A 114 8.41 7.41 0.51
CA HIS A 114 9.66 6.76 0.90
C HIS A 114 10.87 7.66 0.62
N ASP A 115 10.91 8.29 -0.55
CA ASP A 115 12.04 9.11 -0.97
C ASP A 115 12.22 10.38 -0.13
N THR A 116 11.25 10.77 0.72
CA THR A 116 11.44 11.90 1.63
C THR A 116 12.54 11.67 2.65
N HIS A 117 12.84 10.41 3.00
CA HIS A 117 13.91 10.06 3.93
C HIS A 117 15.08 9.29 3.26
N HIS A 118 14.92 8.87 2.00
CA HIS A 118 16.02 8.32 1.18
C HIS A 118 16.19 9.00 -0.20
N PRO A 119 16.29 10.35 -0.29
CA PRO A 119 16.31 11.07 -1.56
C PRO A 119 17.54 10.83 -2.45
N LEU A 120 18.67 10.38 -1.88
CA LEU A 120 19.89 10.10 -2.65
C LEU A 120 20.01 8.63 -3.08
N GLY A 121 19.19 7.76 -2.49
CA GLY A 121 19.20 6.33 -2.75
C GLY A 121 18.97 5.50 -1.49
N VAL A 122 18.42 4.31 -1.71
CA VAL A 122 18.00 3.38 -0.64
C VAL A 122 19.17 2.68 0.05
N SER A 123 20.39 2.78 -0.49
CA SER A 123 21.60 2.18 0.06
C SER A 123 22.30 3.04 1.11
N LEU A 124 21.88 4.30 1.28
CA LEU A 124 22.42 5.22 2.28
C LEU A 124 21.47 5.30 3.47
N TYR A 125 22.03 5.41 4.68
CA TYR A 125 21.24 5.65 5.88
C TYR A 125 20.57 7.03 5.83
N TYR A 126 19.50 7.22 6.60
CA TYR A 126 18.80 8.51 6.67
C TYR A 126 19.72 9.61 7.23
N GLU A 127 20.53 9.24 8.22
CA GLU A 127 21.48 10.11 8.92
C GLU A 127 22.51 10.74 7.98
N ASP A 128 22.86 10.06 6.88
CA ASP A 128 23.84 10.52 5.90
C ASP A 128 23.23 11.48 4.84
N GLN A 129 21.90 11.68 4.86
CA GLN A 129 21.19 12.45 3.85
C GLN A 129 20.10 13.39 4.42
N LYS A 130 20.19 13.76 5.71
CA LYS A 130 19.17 14.56 6.40
C LYS A 130 18.87 15.91 5.74
N ALA A 131 19.89 16.61 5.22
CA ALA A 131 19.69 17.92 4.59
C ALA A 131 18.90 17.80 3.27
N GLN A 132 19.20 16.79 2.48
CA GLN A 132 18.50 16.46 1.24
C GLN A 132 17.08 15.96 1.53
N ALA A 133 16.93 15.16 2.60
CA ALA A 133 15.64 14.66 3.08
C ALA A 133 14.72 15.82 3.48
N ALA A 134 15.23 16.80 4.25
CA ALA A 134 14.47 17.99 4.61
C ALA A 134 13.96 18.76 3.38
N ARG A 135 14.81 18.97 2.37
CA ARG A 135 14.43 19.64 1.12
C ARG A 135 13.42 18.82 0.30
N ARG A 136 13.59 17.50 0.22
CA ARG A 136 12.66 16.60 -0.48
C ARG A 136 11.30 16.57 0.22
N ALA A 137 11.30 16.50 1.55
CA ALA A 137 10.09 16.50 2.37
C ALA A 137 9.32 17.82 2.25
N GLU A 138 10.00 18.97 2.17
CA GLU A 138 9.36 20.27 1.92
C GLU A 138 8.56 20.26 0.62
N GLY A 139 9.18 19.86 -0.49
CA GLY A 139 8.48 19.73 -1.78
C GLY A 139 7.36 18.68 -1.75
N PHE A 140 7.59 17.57 -1.05
CA PHE A 140 6.56 16.54 -0.87
C PHE A 140 5.32 17.08 -0.16
N ARG A 141 5.49 17.78 0.97
CA ARG A 141 4.38 18.38 1.73
C ARG A 141 3.71 19.52 0.97
N ALA A 142 4.49 20.42 0.36
CA ALA A 142 3.97 21.62 -0.26
C ALA A 142 3.26 21.36 -1.60
N GLU A 143 3.77 20.41 -2.40
CA GLU A 143 3.29 20.22 -3.77
C GLU A 143 2.69 18.82 -4.01
N ARG A 144 3.36 17.78 -3.53
CA ARG A 144 3.04 16.39 -3.91
C ARG A 144 1.83 15.87 -3.15
N MET A 145 1.80 15.99 -1.83
CA MET A 145 0.66 15.57 -1.01
C MET A 145 -0.65 16.26 -1.45
N PRO A 146 -0.72 17.59 -1.65
CA PRO A 146 -1.93 18.25 -2.15
C PRO A 146 -2.34 17.77 -3.54
N LYS A 147 -1.37 17.57 -4.44
CA LYS A 147 -1.66 17.10 -5.80
C LYS A 147 -2.28 15.70 -5.81
N PHE A 148 -1.68 14.75 -5.10
CA PHE A 148 -2.21 13.39 -5.05
C PHE A 148 -3.53 13.31 -4.29
N LEU A 149 -3.60 13.87 -3.07
CA LEU A 149 -4.80 13.78 -2.24
C LEU A 149 -5.97 14.57 -2.84
N GLY A 150 -5.72 15.73 -3.45
CA GLY A 150 -6.72 16.49 -4.19
C GLY A 150 -7.19 15.77 -5.47
N TRP A 151 -6.32 15.00 -6.12
CA TRP A 151 -6.72 14.14 -7.24
C TRP A 151 -7.66 13.02 -6.79
N TYR A 152 -7.35 12.32 -5.69
CA TYR A 152 -8.27 11.32 -5.12
C TYR A 152 -9.61 11.92 -4.70
N GLU A 153 -9.60 13.09 -4.05
CA GLU A 153 -10.82 13.81 -3.69
C GLU A 153 -11.68 14.10 -4.93
N ALA A 154 -11.06 14.60 -6.01
CA ALA A 154 -11.74 14.85 -7.27
C ALA A 154 -12.30 13.56 -7.90
N LEU A 155 -11.59 12.43 -7.81
CA LEU A 155 -12.10 11.14 -8.28
C LEU A 155 -13.35 10.69 -7.53
N VAL A 156 -13.35 10.76 -6.19
CA VAL A 156 -14.53 10.39 -5.40
C VAL A 156 -15.70 11.34 -5.69
N ALA A 157 -15.44 12.63 -5.83
CA ALA A 157 -16.45 13.62 -6.21
C ALA A 157 -17.03 13.37 -7.62
N ALA A 158 -16.20 12.97 -8.58
CA ALA A 158 -16.61 12.77 -9.97
C ALA A 158 -17.19 11.37 -10.26
N ASN A 159 -17.14 10.42 -9.32
CA ASN A 159 -17.62 9.06 -9.54
C ASN A 159 -19.14 9.04 -9.83
N PRO A 160 -19.57 8.61 -11.03
CA PRO A 160 -21.00 8.63 -11.43
C PRO A 160 -21.85 7.65 -10.63
N ALA A 161 -21.24 6.67 -9.97
CA ALA A 161 -21.91 5.69 -9.13
C ALA A 161 -22.06 6.16 -7.66
N GLY A 162 -21.66 7.40 -7.37
CA GLY A 162 -21.77 8.05 -6.06
C GLY A 162 -20.43 8.28 -5.36
N HIS A 163 -20.43 9.14 -4.35
CA HIS A 163 -19.23 9.67 -3.70
C HIS A 163 -18.66 8.80 -2.57
N ASN A 164 -18.83 7.48 -2.68
CA ASN A 164 -18.40 6.54 -1.64
C ASN A 164 -17.05 5.87 -1.94
N TRP A 165 -16.73 5.69 -3.22
CA TRP A 165 -15.58 4.90 -3.67
C TRP A 165 -14.89 5.61 -4.82
N LEU A 166 -13.66 5.22 -5.11
CA LEU A 166 -12.87 5.80 -6.20
C LEU A 166 -13.46 5.46 -7.59
N VAL A 167 -13.95 4.23 -7.76
CA VAL A 167 -14.53 3.75 -9.03
C VAL A 167 -15.70 2.83 -8.74
N GLY A 168 -16.82 3.04 -9.43
CA GLY A 168 -18.02 2.20 -9.30
C GLY A 168 -18.72 2.36 -7.95
N ASN A 169 -19.62 1.42 -7.62
CA ASN A 169 -20.53 1.52 -6.48
C ASN A 169 -20.12 0.68 -5.25
N ARG A 170 -18.93 0.07 -5.26
CA ARG A 170 -18.46 -0.83 -4.20
C ARG A 170 -16.97 -0.66 -3.93
N MET A 171 -16.55 -1.07 -2.74
CA MET A 171 -15.14 -1.08 -2.34
C MET A 171 -14.31 -1.96 -3.28
N SER A 172 -13.14 -1.48 -3.64
CA SER A 172 -12.17 -2.15 -4.49
C SER A 172 -10.76 -2.15 -3.88
N TYR A 173 -9.84 -2.88 -4.51
CA TYR A 173 -8.42 -2.84 -4.16
C TYR A 173 -7.80 -1.43 -4.27
N ALA A 174 -8.36 -0.55 -5.11
CA ALA A 174 -7.90 0.84 -5.21
C ALA A 174 -8.24 1.64 -3.95
N ASP A 175 -9.45 1.45 -3.40
CA ASP A 175 -9.90 2.10 -2.15
C ASP A 175 -9.07 1.61 -0.95
N LEU A 176 -8.78 0.30 -0.90
CA LEU A 176 -7.92 -0.31 0.11
C LEU A 176 -6.48 0.24 0.03
N GLY A 177 -5.97 0.44 -1.18
CA GLY A 177 -4.65 1.05 -1.41
C GLY A 177 -4.60 2.49 -0.91
N LEU A 178 -5.59 3.31 -1.28
CA LEU A 178 -5.68 4.69 -0.79
C LEU A 178 -5.79 4.74 0.73
N PHE A 179 -6.62 3.89 1.34
CA PHE A 179 -6.73 3.78 2.79
C PHE A 179 -5.36 3.53 3.45
N GLN A 180 -4.59 2.54 2.96
CA GLN A 180 -3.26 2.26 3.51
C GLN A 180 -2.28 3.43 3.34
N THR A 181 -2.33 4.11 2.21
CA THR A 181 -1.49 5.29 1.96
C THR A 181 -1.84 6.42 2.91
N VAL A 182 -3.13 6.72 3.12
CA VAL A 182 -3.58 7.77 4.03
C VAL A 182 -3.21 7.45 5.48
N GLU A 183 -3.38 6.21 5.93
CA GLU A 183 -2.92 5.78 7.26
C GLU A 183 -1.41 5.96 7.44
N GLY A 184 -0.63 5.61 6.42
CA GLY A 184 0.82 5.81 6.40
C GLY A 184 1.21 7.30 6.47
N LEU A 185 0.53 8.16 5.72
CA LEU A 185 0.77 9.60 5.76
C LEU A 185 0.36 10.23 7.09
N ARG A 186 -0.72 9.74 7.74
CA ARG A 186 -1.10 10.19 9.09
C ARG A 186 -0.04 9.85 10.13
N TYR A 187 0.63 8.72 9.97
CA TYR A 187 1.78 8.36 10.81
C TYR A 187 3.01 9.20 10.50
N ALA A 188 3.40 9.30 9.23
CA ALA A 188 4.65 9.95 8.83
C ALA A 188 4.60 11.49 8.95
N PHE A 189 3.49 12.10 8.51
CA PHE A 189 3.28 13.55 8.40
C PHE A 189 1.99 14.01 9.09
N PRO A 190 1.81 13.77 10.40
CA PRO A 190 0.57 14.05 11.11
C PRO A 190 0.15 15.53 11.02
N ARG A 191 1.10 16.47 11.10
CA ARG A 191 0.80 17.92 11.02
C ARG A 191 0.32 18.30 9.63
N ARG A 192 0.95 17.76 8.59
CA ARG A 192 0.52 18.02 7.20
C ARG A 192 -0.83 17.40 6.89
N MET A 193 -1.07 16.17 7.35
CA MET A 193 -2.38 15.54 7.16
C MET A 193 -3.48 16.31 7.89
N GLN A 194 -3.20 16.88 9.07
CA GLN A 194 -4.14 17.73 9.78
C GLN A 194 -4.49 18.99 8.97
N SER A 195 -3.50 19.70 8.40
CA SER A 195 -3.75 20.93 7.64
C SER A 195 -4.49 20.69 6.31
N LEU A 196 -4.35 19.50 5.72
CA LEU A 196 -5.04 19.12 4.49
C LEU A 196 -6.46 18.58 4.71
N SER A 197 -6.82 18.20 5.93
CA SER A 197 -8.06 17.47 6.23
C SER A 197 -9.35 18.11 5.70
N GLU A 198 -9.46 19.44 5.77
CA GLU A 198 -10.63 20.18 5.25
C GLU A 198 -10.71 20.19 3.72
N SER A 199 -9.60 19.96 3.02
CA SER A 199 -9.55 19.91 1.55
C SER A 199 -9.83 18.53 0.98
N ILE A 200 -9.90 17.49 1.82
CA ILE A 200 -10.08 16.09 1.39
C ILE A 200 -11.19 15.33 2.16
N PRO A 201 -12.38 15.94 2.41
CA PRO A 201 -13.41 15.33 3.24
C PRO A 201 -13.96 14.01 2.67
N LEU A 202 -14.00 13.81 1.34
CA LEU A 202 -14.46 12.56 0.74
C LEU A 202 -13.43 11.44 0.87
N VAL A 203 -12.13 11.74 0.72
CA VAL A 203 -11.06 10.79 1.02
C VAL A 203 -11.09 10.37 2.49
N GLU A 204 -11.30 11.32 3.40
CA GLU A 204 -11.46 11.05 4.84
C GLU A 204 -12.66 10.11 5.11
N ALA A 205 -13.80 10.39 4.48
CA ALA A 205 -14.98 9.54 4.59
C ALA A 205 -14.77 8.15 3.99
N LEU A 206 -14.06 8.04 2.86
CA LEU A 206 -13.67 6.78 2.23
C LEU A 206 -12.81 5.95 3.18
N CYS A 207 -11.78 6.54 3.78
CA CYS A 207 -10.91 5.83 4.72
C CYS A 207 -11.68 5.31 5.94
N LYS A 208 -12.62 6.10 6.49
CA LYS A 208 -13.50 5.67 7.58
C LYS A 208 -14.42 4.51 7.17
N ARG A 209 -14.92 4.52 5.94
CA ARG A 209 -15.77 3.45 5.39
C ARG A 209 -14.98 2.15 5.19
N VAL A 210 -13.74 2.25 4.69
CA VAL A 210 -12.84 1.09 4.58
C VAL A 210 -12.53 0.51 5.97
N ALA A 211 -12.12 1.35 6.92
CA ALA A 211 -11.77 0.92 8.27
C ALA A 211 -12.94 0.27 9.03
N SER A 212 -14.18 0.67 8.76
CA SER A 212 -15.37 0.11 9.40
C SER A 212 -15.93 -1.14 8.72
N SER A 213 -15.38 -1.54 7.55
CA SER A 213 -15.74 -2.81 6.92
C SER A 213 -15.39 -3.99 7.83
N LYS A 214 -16.35 -4.89 8.09
CA LYS A 214 -16.23 -5.96 9.09
C LYS A 214 -14.89 -6.71 9.07
N ARG A 215 -14.45 -7.15 7.89
CA ARG A 215 -13.21 -7.92 7.72
C ARG A 215 -11.96 -7.07 7.96
N ILE A 216 -11.96 -5.85 7.42
CA ILE A 216 -10.85 -4.90 7.64
C ILE A 216 -10.77 -4.52 9.12
N ALA A 217 -11.88 -4.16 9.76
CA ALA A 217 -11.91 -3.85 11.19
C ALA A 217 -11.34 -4.99 12.04
N THR A 218 -11.68 -6.25 11.71
CA THR A 218 -11.15 -7.45 12.38
C THR A 218 -9.64 -7.60 12.16
N TYR A 219 -9.16 -7.38 10.94
CA TYR A 219 -7.73 -7.44 10.62
C TYR A 219 -6.94 -6.35 11.35
N LEU A 220 -7.44 -5.11 11.34
CA LEU A 220 -6.81 -3.95 11.98
C LEU A 220 -6.67 -4.13 13.50
N SER A 221 -7.56 -4.90 14.13
CA SER A 221 -7.50 -5.21 15.55
C SER A 221 -6.69 -6.47 15.90
N SER A 222 -6.04 -7.09 14.92
CA SER A 222 -5.33 -8.37 15.10
C SER A 222 -3.82 -8.21 15.11
N ASP A 223 -3.11 -9.17 15.69
CA ASP A 223 -1.64 -9.23 15.70
C ASP A 223 -1.03 -9.41 14.29
N ARG A 224 -1.88 -9.71 13.29
CA ARG A 224 -1.43 -9.78 11.89
C ARG A 224 -1.14 -8.39 11.32
N ARG A 225 -1.82 -7.34 11.79
CA ARG A 225 -1.58 -5.96 11.36
C ARG A 225 -0.32 -5.43 12.04
N LEU A 226 0.74 -5.24 11.26
CA LEU A 226 1.97 -4.62 11.74
C LEU A 226 1.77 -3.11 11.93
N ALA A 227 2.38 -2.56 12.99
CA ALA A 227 2.44 -1.13 13.20
C ALA A 227 3.42 -0.47 12.20
N PHE A 228 3.21 0.81 11.91
CA PHE A 228 4.24 1.61 11.24
C PHE A 228 5.44 1.82 12.17
N ASN A 229 6.64 1.91 11.59
CA ASN A 229 7.90 2.13 12.28
C ASN A 229 8.91 2.80 11.34
N GLU A 230 10.11 3.08 11.87
CA GLU A 230 11.18 3.76 11.15
C GLU A 230 12.01 2.86 10.23
N ASP A 231 11.62 1.60 10.04
CA ASP A 231 12.24 0.70 9.06
C ASP A 231 11.42 0.62 7.76
N GLY A 232 10.18 1.10 7.78
CA GLY A 232 9.23 1.00 6.68
C GLY A 232 9.29 2.13 5.65
N ILE A 233 8.20 2.26 4.88
CA ILE A 233 8.00 3.32 3.87
C ILE A 233 7.60 4.63 4.53
N PHE A 234 6.60 4.57 5.41
CA PHE A 234 6.10 5.72 6.13
C PHE A 234 6.84 5.80 7.46
N ARG A 235 7.80 6.73 7.55
CA ARG A 235 8.61 6.95 8.75
C ARG A 235 8.27 8.30 9.35
N HIS A 236 8.08 8.34 10.66
CA HIS A 236 7.80 9.59 11.35
C HIS A 236 9.09 10.24 11.84
N TYR A 237 9.60 11.19 11.05
CA TYR A 237 10.70 12.07 11.47
C TYR A 237 10.14 13.47 11.70
N PRO A 238 10.07 13.96 12.96
CA PRO A 238 9.48 15.26 13.27
C PRO A 238 10.07 16.43 12.47
N GLU A 239 11.37 16.38 12.16
CA GLU A 239 12.07 17.37 11.35
C GLU A 239 11.67 17.37 9.86
N LEU A 240 11.04 16.30 9.38
CA LEU A 240 10.51 16.19 8.01
C LEU A 240 9.03 16.55 7.93
N ASP A 241 8.35 16.83 9.03
CA ASP A 241 6.92 17.18 9.06
C ASP A 241 6.70 18.70 9.20
N GLY A 242 5.51 19.16 8.82
CA GLY A 242 5.13 20.57 8.84
C GLY A 242 3.72 20.79 8.30
N ALA A 243 3.09 21.90 8.68
CA ALA A 243 1.75 22.25 8.22
C ALA A 243 1.69 22.48 6.71
#